data_AF-A0A7C3L3H5-F1
#
_entry.id   AF-A0A7C3L3H5-F1
#
_cell.length_a   1.000
_cell.length_b   1.000
_cell.length_c   1.000
_cell.angle_alpha   90.00
_cell.angle_beta   90.00
_cell.angle_gamma   90.00
#
_symmetry.space_group_name_H-M   'P 1'
#
loop_
_entity.id
_entity.type
_entity.pdbx_description
1 polymer ?
#
loop_
_entity_poly.entity_id
_entity_poly.type
_entity_poly.pdbx_seq_one_letter_code
_entity_poly.pdbx_strand_id
1 'polypeptide(L)'
;MKIVKMIDSANFLLLTYGMYTKKLLKKIDDPYLRALVILSYKDGDLKEAYDLLVKTKDLYYEALSKKYTEEAYFLFQKANKLYKEIEDKVIERILNLVRIYALFLAKSKLQQIF
;
A
#
# COMPACT_ATOMS: atom_id res chain seq x y z
N MET A 1 -13.56 10.46 8.62
CA MET A 1 -13.33 9.01 8.72
C MET A 1 -12.85 8.68 10.14
N LYS A 2 -13.27 7.58 10.77
CA LYS A 2 -12.74 7.19 12.10
C LYS A 2 -11.31 6.65 11.97
N ILE A 3 -10.44 6.90 12.95
CA ILE A 3 -9.03 6.43 12.91
C ILE A 3 -8.93 4.90 12.75
N VAL A 4 -9.85 4.14 13.36
CA VAL A 4 -9.92 2.67 13.21
C VAL A 4 -10.18 2.29 11.75
N LYS A 5 -11.14 2.96 11.09
CA LYS A 5 -11.39 2.75 9.65
C LYS A 5 -10.18 3.08 8.79
N MET A 6 -9.36 4.08 9.15
CA MET A 6 -8.13 4.37 8.40
C MET A 6 -7.16 3.19 8.47
N ILE A 7 -6.98 2.59 9.65
CA ILE A 7 -6.12 1.42 9.82
C ILE A 7 -6.66 0.22 9.07
N ASP A 8 -7.95 -0.07 9.20
CA ASP A 8 -8.57 -1.22 8.54
C ASP A 8 -8.45 -1.11 7.02
N SER A 9 -8.73 0.07 6.46
CA SER A 9 -8.58 0.35 5.04
C SER A 9 -7.12 0.26 4.59
N ALA A 10 -6.18 0.84 5.35
CA ALA A 10 -4.76 0.77 5.03
C ALA A 10 -4.26 -0.68 5.02
N ASN A 11 -4.63 -1.47 6.03
CA ASN A 11 -4.29 -2.89 6.09
C ASN A 11 -4.87 -3.67 4.91
N PHE A 12 -6.15 -3.43 4.58
CA PHE A 12 -6.79 -4.05 3.43
C PHE A 12 -6.08 -3.72 2.11
N LEU A 13 -5.70 -2.46 1.90
CA LEU A 13 -4.95 -2.00 0.73
C LEU A 13 -3.59 -2.71 0.63
N LEU A 14 -2.83 -2.79 1.73
CA LEU A 14 -1.53 -3.45 1.77
C LEU A 14 -1.64 -4.95 1.50
N LEU A 15 -2.60 -5.64 2.11
CA LEU A 15 -2.84 -7.07 1.90
C LEU A 15 -3.24 -7.35 0.44
N THR A 16 -4.12 -6.51 -0.11
CA THR A 16 -4.56 -6.61 -1.51
C THR A 16 -3.38 -6.46 -2.45
N TYR A 17 -2.58 -5.41 -2.27
CA TYR A 17 -1.37 -5.15 -3.04
C TYR A 17 -0.36 -6.31 -2.95
N GLY A 18 -0.07 -6.81 -1.74
CA GLY A 18 0.81 -7.95 -1.54
C GLY A 18 0.32 -9.23 -2.20
N MET A 19 -0.99 -9.50 -2.13
CA MET A 19 -1.59 -10.68 -2.75
C MET A 19 -1.48 -10.62 -4.29
N TYR A 20 -1.82 -9.49 -4.90
CA TYR A 20 -1.76 -9.36 -6.36
C TYR A 20 -0.32 -9.36 -6.89
N THR A 21 0.62 -8.75 -6.16
CA THR A 21 2.04 -8.82 -6.52
C THR A 21 2.54 -10.26 -6.53
N LYS A 22 2.24 -11.05 -5.48
CA LYS A 22 2.61 -12.47 -5.41
C LYS A 22 1.97 -13.30 -6.54
N LYS A 23 0.70 -13.02 -6.87
CA LYS A 23 0.02 -13.68 -8.01
C LYS A 23 0.70 -13.35 -9.33
N LEU A 24 1.12 -12.09 -9.53
CA LEU A 24 1.79 -11.66 -10.75
C LEU A 24 3.19 -12.29 -10.89
N LEU A 25 3.97 -12.32 -9.80
CA LEU A 25 5.29 -12.95 -9.78
C LEU A 25 5.29 -14.44 -10.14
N LYS A 26 4.18 -15.15 -9.87
CA LYS A 26 4.01 -16.57 -10.23
C LYS A 26 3.62 -16.78 -11.70
N LYS A 27 3.16 -15.73 -12.39
CA LYS A 27 2.68 -15.80 -13.78
C LYS A 27 3.72 -15.33 -14.80
N ILE A 28 4.57 -14.39 -14.41
CA ILE A 28 5.56 -13.80 -15.31
C ILE A 28 6.81 -14.67 -15.27
N ASP A 29 7.13 -15.31 -16.40
CA ASP A 29 8.35 -16.10 -16.56
C ASP A 29 9.54 -15.25 -17.04
N ASP A 30 9.26 -14.11 -17.66
CA ASP A 30 10.27 -13.18 -18.17
C ASP A 30 11.10 -12.57 -17.00
N PRO A 31 12.44 -12.72 -16.99
CA PRO A 31 13.27 -12.27 -15.88
C PRO A 31 13.29 -10.75 -15.71
N TYR A 32 13.18 -9.98 -16.80
CA TYR A 32 13.17 -8.52 -16.75
C TYR A 32 11.84 -8.00 -16.21
N LEU A 33 10.72 -8.56 -16.66
CA LEU A 33 9.40 -8.21 -16.13
C LEU A 33 9.27 -8.63 -14.67
N ARG A 34 9.81 -9.79 -14.26
CA ARG A 34 9.89 -10.17 -12.84
C ARG A 34 10.69 -9.17 -12.02
N ALA A 35 11.83 -8.71 -12.51
CA ALA A 35 12.63 -7.69 -11.84
C ALA A 35 11.84 -6.38 -11.68
N LEU A 36 11.08 -5.95 -12.70
CA LEU A 36 10.20 -4.78 -12.59
C LEU A 36 9.10 -4.96 -11.54
N VAL A 37 8.51 -6.15 -11.42
CA VAL A 37 7.54 -6.44 -10.35
C VAL A 37 8.20 -6.36 -8.98
N ILE A 38 9.40 -6.93 -8.80
CA ILE A 38 10.15 -6.86 -7.53
C ILE A 38 10.50 -5.41 -7.19
N LEU A 39 10.95 -4.61 -8.15
CA LEU A 39 11.27 -3.19 -7.94
C LEU A 39 10.02 -2.37 -7.60
N SER A 40 8.87 -2.75 -8.16
CA SER A 40 7.56 -2.18 -7.82
C SER A 40 7.06 -2.65 -6.45
N TYR A 41 7.66 -3.71 -5.90
CA TYR A 41 7.32 -4.35 -4.62
C TYR A 41 8.32 -3.98 -3.53
N LYS A 42 8.18 -2.79 -2.96
CA LYS A 42 9.01 -2.32 -1.84
C LYS A 42 8.18 -2.18 -0.57
N ASP A 43 7.96 -3.25 0.17
CA ASP A 43 7.04 -3.21 1.32
C ASP A 43 7.57 -2.42 2.53
N GLY A 44 8.87 -2.13 2.59
CA GLY A 44 9.51 -1.53 3.78
C GLY A 44 8.89 -0.19 4.18
N ASP A 45 8.84 0.77 3.25
CA ASP A 45 8.31 2.12 3.53
C ASP A 45 6.79 2.12 3.78
N LEU A 46 6.04 1.26 3.09
CA LEU A 46 4.61 1.10 3.31
C LEU A 46 4.30 0.49 4.69
N LYS A 47 5.10 -0.49 5.12
CA LYS A 47 4.99 -1.10 6.44
C LYS A 47 5.34 -0.10 7.53
N GLU A 48 6.43 0.64 7.37
CA GLU A 48 6.82 1.70 8.32
C GLU A 48 5.74 2.76 8.47
N ALA A 49 5.15 3.22 7.36
CA ALA A 49 4.05 4.18 7.38
C ALA A 49 2.81 3.61 8.09
N TYR A 50 2.48 2.33 7.85
CA TYR A 50 1.39 1.64 8.52
C TYR A 50 1.63 1.49 10.03
N ASP A 51 2.82 1.05 10.44
CA ASP A 51 3.18 0.90 11.85
C ASP A 51 3.10 2.26 12.57
N LEU A 52 3.52 3.34 11.90
CA LEU A 52 3.37 4.70 12.43
C LEU A 52 1.90 5.15 12.53
N LEU A 53 1.05 4.75 11.59
CA LEU A 53 -0.39 5.01 11.65
C LEU A 53 -1.04 4.28 12.84
N VAL A 54 -0.68 3.02 13.08
CA VAL A 54 -1.14 2.22 14.23
C VAL A 54 -0.72 2.89 15.54
N LYS A 55 0.56 3.26 15.66
CA LYS A 55 1.06 3.98 16.84
C LYS A 55 0.33 5.31 17.06
N THR A 56 0.02 6.03 15.99
CA THR A 56 -0.72 7.30 16.05
C THR A 56 -2.14 7.10 16.57
N LYS A 57 -2.80 5.97 16.25
CA LYS A 57 -4.08 5.59 16.86
C LYS A 57 -3.98 5.45 18.36
N ASP A 58 -2.96 4.75 18.84
CA ASP A 58 -2.84 4.44 20.27
C ASP A 58 -2.63 5.74 21.07
N LEU A 59 -1.76 6.62 20.58
CA LEU A 59 -1.57 7.96 21.14
C LEU A 59 -2.86 8.79 21.10
N TYR A 60 -3.63 8.71 20.00
CA TYR A 60 -4.90 9.42 19.87
C TYR A 60 -5.89 9.01 20.97
N TYR A 61 -6.05 7.71 21.22
CA TYR A 61 -6.94 7.21 22.25
C TYR A 61 -6.43 7.52 23.67
N GLU A 62 -5.12 7.52 23.87
CA GLU A 62 -4.51 7.96 25.12
C GLU A 62 -4.83 9.44 25.41
N ALA A 63 -4.64 10.33 24.42
CA ALA A 63 -4.97 11.75 24.54
C ALA A 63 -6.46 11.97 24.85
N LEU A 64 -7.36 11.23 24.20
CA LEU A 64 -8.79 11.26 24.52
C LEU A 64 -9.07 10.81 25.96
N SER A 65 -8.42 9.75 26.44
CA SER A 65 -8.60 9.26 27.82
C SER A 65 -8.17 10.29 28.87
N LYS A 66 -7.15 11.10 28.56
CA LYS A 66 -6.63 12.18 29.40
C LYS A 66 -7.35 13.52 29.19
N LYS A 67 -8.36 13.57 28.31
CA LYS A 67 -9.11 14.78 27.92
C LYS A 67 -8.23 15.86 27.26
N TYR A 68 -7.11 15.48 26.66
CA TYR A 68 -6.25 16.39 25.89
C TYR A 68 -6.78 16.55 24.46
N THR A 69 -7.79 17.40 24.30
CA THR A 69 -8.57 17.54 23.06
C THR A 69 -7.75 18.10 21.90
N GLU A 70 -6.89 19.09 22.15
CA GLU A 70 -6.00 19.66 21.11
C GLU A 70 -4.99 18.63 20.60
N GLU A 71 -4.38 17.86 21.51
CA GLU A 71 -3.44 16.80 21.17
C GLU A 71 -4.14 15.67 20.39
N ALA A 72 -5.33 15.25 20.84
CA ALA A 72 -6.14 14.27 20.11
C ALA A 72 -6.49 14.76 18.70
N TYR A 73 -6.83 16.04 18.53
CA TYR A 73 -7.11 16.61 17.22
C TYR A 73 -5.88 16.62 16.31
N PHE A 74 -4.72 17.02 16.84
CA PHE A 74 -3.44 16.98 16.11
C PHE A 74 -3.07 15.55 15.67
N LEU A 75 -3.20 14.58 16.56
CA LEU A 75 -2.94 13.16 16.27
C LEU A 75 -3.90 12.61 15.22
N PHE A 76 -5.17 13.03 15.25
CA PHE A 76 -6.14 12.66 14.22
C PHE A 76 -5.74 13.21 12.83
N GLN A 77 -5.32 14.46 12.74
CA GLN A 77 -4.82 15.04 11.49
C GLN A 77 -3.57 14.30 10.98
N LYS A 78 -2.63 13.98 11.88
CA LYS A 78 -1.44 13.19 11.56
C LYS A 78 -1.80 11.81 11.00
N ALA A 79 -2.74 11.11 11.64
CA ALA A 79 -3.23 9.82 11.15
C ALA A 79 -3.85 9.93 9.75
N ASN A 80 -4.64 10.98 9.51
CA ASN A 80 -5.25 11.21 8.19
C ASN A 80 -4.19 11.44 7.10
N LYS A 81 -3.12 12.19 7.41
CA LYS A 81 -2.00 12.40 6.48
C LYS A 81 -1.27 11.09 6.17
N LEU A 82 -0.96 10.29 7.20
CA LEU A 82 -0.31 8.99 7.04
C LEU A 82 -1.17 8.03 6.22
N TYR A 83 -2.48 7.99 6.49
CA TYR A 83 -3.42 7.18 5.72
C TYR A 83 -3.39 7.55 4.24
N LYS A 84 -3.48 8.84 3.91
CA LYS A 84 -3.42 9.30 2.51
C LYS A 84 -2.10 8.94 1.84
N GLU A 85 -0.98 9.10 2.53
CA GLU A 85 0.32 8.71 1.99
C GLU A 85 0.39 7.22 1.66
N ILE A 86 -0.14 6.36 2.55
CA ILE A 86 -0.24 4.91 2.29
C ILE A 86 -1.14 4.65 1.08
N GLU A 87 -2.32 5.27 1.04
CA GLU A 87 -3.30 5.12 -0.04
C GLU A 87 -2.70 5.50 -1.40
N ASP A 88 -2.10 6.69 -1.50
CA ASP A 88 -1.49 7.20 -2.73
C ASP A 88 -0.36 6.29 -3.21
N LYS A 89 0.54 5.87 -2.30
CA LYS A 89 1.65 4.95 -2.63
C LYS A 89 1.13 3.59 -3.09
N VAL A 90 0.12 3.03 -2.43
CA VAL A 90 -0.45 1.74 -2.84
C VAL A 90 -1.11 1.85 -4.22
N ILE A 91 -1.86 2.92 -4.47
CA ILE A 91 -2.49 3.16 -5.78
C ILE A 91 -1.43 3.26 -6.89
N GLU A 92 -0.38 4.06 -6.68
CA GLU A 92 0.72 4.19 -7.64
C GLU A 92 1.34 2.83 -7.98
N ARG A 93 1.60 2.01 -6.95
CA ARG A 93 2.22 0.70 -7.12
C ARG A 93 1.29 -0.29 -7.80
N ILE A 94 -0.02 -0.26 -7.50
CA ILE A 94 -1.02 -1.05 -8.23
C ILE A 94 -1.02 -0.68 -9.71
N LEU A 95 -0.97 0.61 -10.05
CA LEU A 95 -0.89 1.06 -11.44
C LEU A 95 0.39 0.56 -12.13
N ASN A 96 1.52 0.54 -11.43
CA ASN A 96 2.77 -0.03 -11.96
C ASN A 96 2.65 -1.53 -12.21
N LEU A 97 2.04 -2.30 -11.30
CA LEU A 97 1.77 -3.73 -11.51
C LEU A 97 0.86 -3.98 -12.72
N VAL A 98 -0.18 -3.17 -12.89
CA VAL A 98 -1.10 -3.25 -14.06
C VAL A 98 -0.33 -3.01 -15.35
N ARG A 99 0.54 -1.99 -15.39
CA ARG A 99 1.38 -1.70 -16.57
C ARG A 99 2.33 -2.86 -16.89
N ILE A 100 3.00 -3.42 -15.87
CA ILE A 100 3.90 -4.57 -16.07
C ILE A 100 3.13 -5.78 -16.59
N TYR A 101 1.94 -6.04 -16.06
CA TYR A 101 1.10 -7.14 -16.55
C TYR A 101 0.61 -6.92 -17.99
N ALA A 102 0.27 -5.68 -18.36
CA ALA A 102 -0.10 -5.35 -19.73
C ALA A 102 1.07 -5.59 -20.70
N LEU A 103 2.30 -5.24 -20.32
CA LEU A 103 3.52 -5.53 -21.09
C LEU A 103 3.75 -7.04 -21.23
N PHE A 104 3.56 -7.80 -20.16
CA PHE A 104 3.62 -9.26 -20.20
C PHE A 104 2.62 -9.83 -21.22
N LEU A 105 1.35 -9.42 -21.16
CA LEU A 105 0.32 -9.88 -22.09
C LEU A 105 0.64 -9.51 -23.54
N ALA A 106 1.11 -8.29 -23.78
CA ALA A 106 1.50 -7.84 -25.12
C ALA A 106 2.66 -8.67 -25.69
N LYS A 107 3.70 -8.92 -24.88
CA LYS A 107 4.85 -9.73 -25.27
C LYS A 107 4.45 -11.18 -25.59
N SER A 108 3.64 -11.80 -24.73
CA SER A 108 3.17 -13.18 -24.95
C SER A 108 2.33 -13.30 -26.22
N LYS A 109 1.54 -12.26 -26.56
CA LYS A 109 0.73 -12.25 -27.78
C LYS A 109 1.59 -12.12 -29.04
N LEU A 110 2.65 -11.31 -29.00
CA LEU A 110 3.60 -11.20 -30.12
C LEU A 110 4.34 -12.52 -30.36
N GLN A 111 4.78 -13.21 -29.30
CA GLN A 111 5.43 -14.52 -29.40
C GLN A 111 4.54 -15.64 -29.97
N GLN A 112 3.22 -15.46 -30.02
CA GLN A 112 2.31 -16.41 -30.65
C GLN A 112 2.10 -16.16 -32.15
N ILE A 113 2.49 -14.98 -32.64
CA ILE A 113 2.30 -14.54 -34.03
C ILE A 113 3.57 -14.81 -34.87
N PHE A 114 4.73 -14.87 -34.24
CA PHE A 114 6.04 -15.14 -34.86
C PHE A 114 6.57 -16.50 -34.44
#